data_AF-A0A959WB25-F1
#
_entry.id   AF-A0A959WB25-F1
#
_cell.length_a   1.000
_cell.length_b   1.000
_cell.length_c   1.000
_cell.angle_alpha   90.00
_cell.angle_beta   90.00
_cell.angle_gamma   90.00
#
_symmetry.space_group_name_H-M   'P 1'
#
loop_
_entity.id
_entity.type
_entity.pdbx_description
1 polymer ?
#
loop_
_entity_poly.entity_id
_entity_poly.type
_entity_poly.pdbx_seq_one_letter_code
_entity_poly.pdbx_strand_id
1 'polypeptide(L)'
;MRRRIAALAVALACLTPALAACGEGSDPETEVQASTPAAERLAQKVKDELHVYEVGFDLESMPADQADQLAPIVDNLPQAAGGVHVLRVDGKVVVAETDFPADDQGAETGRLICGAIIRAGGDAAGSQVLGEDGEVLADCEAEDADFP
;
A
#
# COMPACT_ATOMS: atom_id res chain seq x y z
N MET A 1 -52.22 -30.47 32.39
CA MET A 1 -51.59 -30.39 33.73
C MET A 1 -50.13 -29.97 33.52
N ARG A 2 -49.78 -28.68 33.57
CA ARG A 2 -49.21 -27.94 34.72
C ARG A 2 -48.04 -28.64 35.45
N ARG A 3 -46.82 -28.12 35.26
CA ARG A 3 -45.76 -27.75 36.25
C ARG A 3 -44.50 -27.36 35.43
N ARG A 4 -44.15 -26.08 35.25
CA ARG A 4 -43.47 -25.09 36.15
C ARG A 4 -42.17 -25.61 36.76
N ILE A 5 -41.05 -24.91 36.46
CA ILE A 5 -39.90 -24.45 37.30
C ILE A 5 -38.86 -23.92 36.27
N ALA A 6 -38.76 -22.61 36.03
CA ALA A 6 -38.12 -21.54 36.82
C ALA A 6 -36.62 -21.36 36.47
N ALA A 7 -36.29 -20.10 36.20
CA ALA A 7 -35.01 -19.57 35.75
C ALA A 7 -33.85 -19.81 36.73
N LEU A 8 -32.64 -19.85 36.18
CA LEU A 8 -31.46 -19.34 36.87
C LEU A 8 -30.62 -18.52 35.88
N ALA A 9 -30.51 -17.24 36.20
CA ALA A 9 -29.56 -16.31 35.62
C ALA A 9 -28.15 -16.68 36.08
N VAL A 10 -27.19 -16.63 35.15
CA VAL A 10 -25.77 -16.46 35.50
C VAL A 10 -25.32 -15.20 34.77
N ALA A 11 -25.37 -14.10 35.50
CA ALA A 11 -24.57 -12.94 35.21
C ALA A 11 -23.11 -13.32 35.49
N LEU A 12 -22.30 -13.41 34.44
CA LEU A 12 -20.88 -13.14 34.56
C LEU A 12 -20.58 -11.90 33.72
N ALA A 13 -20.70 -10.75 34.39
CA ALA A 13 -19.85 -9.62 34.08
C ALA A 13 -18.39 -10.07 34.27
N CYS A 14 -17.54 -9.79 33.29
CA CYS A 14 -16.16 -9.36 33.54
C CYS A 14 -15.48 -9.02 32.21
N LEU A 15 -15.16 -7.72 32.10
CA LEU A 15 -13.94 -7.20 31.50
C LEU A 15 -13.88 -7.15 29.97
N THR A 16 -14.51 -6.10 29.44
CA THR A 16 -13.89 -5.29 28.39
C THR A 16 -12.53 -4.73 28.88
N PRO A 17 -11.43 -4.98 28.17
CA PRO A 17 -10.53 -3.92 27.80
C PRO A 17 -11.05 -3.35 26.48
N ALA A 18 -11.83 -2.28 26.56
CA ALA A 18 -11.95 -1.35 25.44
C ALA A 18 -10.59 -0.65 25.31
N LEU A 19 -9.68 -1.29 24.59
CA LEU A 19 -8.35 -0.81 24.23
C LEU A 19 -8.17 -1.09 22.75
N ALA A 20 -8.83 -0.28 21.92
CA ALA A 20 -8.47 -0.05 20.51
C ALA A 20 -9.40 1.05 19.98
N ALA A 21 -9.02 2.30 20.19
CA ALA A 21 -9.32 3.45 19.33
C ALA A 21 -8.84 4.73 20.04
N CYS A 22 -7.52 4.84 20.20
CA CYS A 22 -6.85 6.14 20.38
C CYS A 22 -5.99 6.35 19.13
N GLY A 23 -6.11 7.52 18.50
CA GLY A 23 -5.50 7.93 17.23
C GLY A 23 -6.56 7.87 16.13
N GLU A 24 -7.29 8.92 15.74
CA GLU A 24 -6.92 10.33 15.53
C GLU A 24 -5.72 10.46 14.60
N GLY A 25 -6.03 10.57 13.29
CA GLY A 25 -5.07 10.69 12.19
C GLY A 25 -5.03 9.45 11.30
N SER A 26 -6.16 9.03 10.72
CA SER A 26 -6.10 8.09 9.59
C SER A 26 -5.78 8.91 8.34
N ASP A 27 -4.49 8.98 7.99
CA ASP A 27 -4.12 8.96 6.59
C ASP A 27 -4.94 7.85 5.88
N PRO A 28 -5.30 7.98 4.59
CA PRO A 28 -5.98 6.91 3.89
C PRO A 28 -5.07 5.66 3.93
N GLU A 29 -5.29 4.77 4.90
CA GLU A 29 -4.50 3.57 5.05
C GLU A 29 -4.79 2.66 3.86
N THR A 30 -3.76 2.35 3.07
CA THR A 30 -3.84 1.35 2.01
C THR A 30 -4.45 0.05 2.53
N GLU A 31 -5.57 -0.37 1.94
CA GLU A 31 -6.28 -1.60 2.25
C GLU A 31 -5.48 -2.80 1.76
N VAL A 32 -5.28 -3.81 2.61
CA VAL A 32 -4.57 -5.05 2.24
C VAL A 32 -5.56 -6.18 2.02
N GLN A 33 -5.61 -6.71 0.80
CA GLN A 33 -6.39 -7.88 0.41
C GLN A 33 -5.48 -9.08 0.22
N ALA A 34 -5.27 -9.84 1.30
CA ALA A 34 -4.43 -11.03 1.30
C ALA A 34 -5.17 -12.25 1.88
N SER A 35 -5.06 -13.40 1.20
CA SER A 35 -5.71 -14.65 1.64
C SER A 35 -4.81 -15.54 2.51
N THR A 36 -3.54 -15.17 2.70
CA THR A 36 -2.58 -15.94 3.51
C THR A 36 -1.67 -15.03 4.34
N PRO A 37 -1.12 -15.50 5.47
CA PRO A 37 -0.16 -14.73 6.25
C PRO A 37 1.13 -14.39 5.50
N ALA A 38 1.50 -15.18 4.48
CA ALA A 38 2.67 -14.87 3.66
C ALA A 38 2.40 -13.69 2.71
N ALA A 39 1.21 -13.67 2.10
CA ALA A 39 0.75 -12.58 1.26
C ALA A 39 0.57 -11.28 2.05
N GLU A 40 0.03 -11.36 3.27
CA GLU A 40 -0.11 -10.20 4.17
C GLU A 40 1.27 -9.60 4.55
N ARG A 41 2.26 -10.45 4.86
CA ARG A 41 3.63 -9.99 5.11
C ARG A 41 4.28 -9.34 3.88
N LEU A 42 3.98 -9.83 2.68
CA LEU A 42 4.48 -9.21 1.46
C LEU A 42 3.83 -7.85 1.25
N ALA A 43 2.50 -7.75 1.39
CA ALA A 43 1.79 -6.48 1.31
C ALA A 43 2.35 -5.45 2.31
N GLN A 44 2.62 -5.86 3.55
CA GLN A 44 3.23 -4.96 4.54
C GLN A 44 4.62 -4.47 4.12
N LYS A 45 5.46 -5.34 3.54
CA LYS A 45 6.76 -4.90 3.00
C LYS A 45 6.62 -3.91 1.86
N VAL A 46 5.63 -4.08 0.99
CA VAL A 46 5.35 -3.12 -0.09
C VAL A 46 4.94 -1.77 0.52
N LYS A 47 4.08 -1.77 1.55
CA LYS A 47 3.73 -0.54 2.29
C LYS A 47 4.96 0.11 2.92
N ASP A 48 5.82 -0.67 3.55
CA ASP A 48 7.04 -0.14 4.18
C ASP A 48 8.00 0.48 3.13
N GLU A 49 8.12 -0.12 1.94
CA GLU A 49 8.91 0.44 0.82
C GLU A 49 8.29 1.72 0.26
N LEU A 50 6.96 1.76 0.10
CA LEU A 50 6.24 2.96 -0.36
C LEU A 50 6.32 4.09 0.67
N HIS A 51 6.30 3.79 1.96
CA HIS A 51 6.41 4.78 3.03
C HIS A 51 7.74 5.55 2.99
N VAL A 52 8.82 4.93 2.49
CA VAL A 52 10.11 5.61 2.28
C VAL A 52 9.97 6.80 1.32
N TYR A 53 9.00 6.75 0.41
CA TYR A 53 8.77 7.81 -0.57
C TYR A 53 8.00 9.02 0.00
N GLU A 54 7.33 8.89 1.15
CA GLU A 54 6.56 10.00 1.77
C GLU A 54 7.45 11.14 2.26
N VAL A 55 8.67 10.83 2.70
CA VAL A 55 9.60 11.83 3.23
C VAL A 55 10.17 12.72 2.12
N GLY A 56 10.06 12.29 0.86
CA GLY A 56 10.67 12.96 -0.29
C GLY A 56 12.19 12.89 -0.26
N PHE A 57 12.83 13.41 -1.31
CA PHE A 57 14.29 13.50 -1.41
C PHE A 57 14.73 14.96 -1.24
N ASP A 58 15.68 15.23 -0.34
CA ASP A 58 16.21 16.58 -0.15
C ASP A 58 17.18 16.96 -1.26
N LEU A 59 16.64 17.61 -2.29
CA LEU A 59 17.40 18.14 -3.42
C LEU A 59 18.22 19.40 -3.10
N GLU A 60 17.95 20.10 -1.99
CA GLU A 60 18.63 21.36 -1.64
C GLU A 60 20.12 21.14 -1.34
N SER A 61 20.50 19.92 -0.99
CA SER A 61 21.87 19.51 -0.69
C SER A 61 22.68 19.04 -1.91
N MET A 62 22.04 18.94 -3.10
CA MET A 62 22.66 18.41 -4.32
C MET A 62 23.21 19.51 -5.26
N PRO A 63 24.17 19.19 -6.14
CA PRO A 63 24.53 20.04 -7.26
C PRO A 63 23.32 20.34 -8.16
N ALA A 64 23.17 21.58 -8.62
CA ALA A 64 21.99 22.05 -9.36
C ALA A 64 21.69 21.23 -10.63
N ASP A 65 22.73 20.80 -11.34
CA ASP A 65 22.61 19.97 -12.54
C ASP A 65 22.06 18.57 -12.26
N GLN A 66 22.25 18.04 -11.05
CA GLN A 66 21.68 16.77 -10.60
C GLN A 66 20.28 16.96 -10.02
N ALA A 67 20.06 18.06 -9.29
CA ALA A 67 18.74 18.41 -8.77
C ALA A 67 17.71 18.59 -9.90
N ASP A 68 18.07 19.30 -10.98
CA ASP A 68 17.18 19.51 -12.13
C ASP A 68 16.79 18.21 -12.86
N GLN A 69 17.67 17.20 -12.85
CA GLN A 69 17.38 15.90 -13.46
C GLN A 69 16.47 15.03 -12.59
N LEU A 70 16.55 15.19 -11.26
CA LEU A 70 15.80 14.40 -10.30
C LEU A 70 14.49 15.05 -9.87
N ALA A 71 14.34 16.37 -10.04
CA ALA A 71 13.14 17.11 -9.64
C ALA A 71 11.82 16.48 -10.13
N PRO A 72 11.66 16.08 -11.41
CA PRO A 72 10.41 15.48 -11.88
C PRO A 72 10.07 14.15 -11.17
N ILE A 73 11.09 13.40 -10.79
CA ILE A 73 10.96 12.11 -10.10
C ILE A 73 10.60 12.33 -8.64
N VAL A 74 11.32 13.24 -7.97
CA VAL A 74 11.11 13.56 -6.56
C VAL A 74 9.71 14.14 -6.32
N ASP A 75 9.16 14.89 -7.28
CA ASP A 75 7.78 15.39 -7.23
C ASP A 75 6.72 14.27 -7.30
N ASN A 76 7.07 13.12 -7.89
CA ASN A 76 6.19 11.95 -8.02
C ASN A 76 6.34 10.94 -6.86
N LEU A 77 7.44 10.96 -6.10
CA LEU A 77 7.66 10.04 -4.97
C LEU A 77 6.57 10.15 -3.88
N PRO A 78 6.20 11.34 -3.36
CA PRO A 78 5.11 11.44 -2.39
C PRO A 78 3.76 11.01 -2.96
N GLN A 79 3.54 11.20 -4.27
CA GLN A 79 2.33 10.75 -4.94
C GLN A 79 2.28 9.22 -4.97
N ALA A 80 3.36 8.55 -5.39
CA ALA A 80 3.46 7.09 -5.36
C ALA A 80 3.19 6.49 -3.97
N ALA A 81 3.66 7.15 -2.91
CA ALA A 81 3.44 6.72 -1.53
C ALA A 81 1.98 6.83 -1.08
N GLY A 82 1.32 7.95 -1.40
CA GLY A 82 -0.04 8.26 -0.96
C GLY A 82 -1.15 7.81 -1.90
N GLY A 83 -0.80 7.37 -3.12
CA GLY A 83 -1.77 7.09 -4.18
C GLY A 83 -2.29 5.65 -4.23
N VAL A 84 -1.70 4.73 -3.46
CA VAL A 84 -2.12 3.32 -3.45
C VAL A 84 -3.20 3.10 -2.38
N HIS A 85 -4.42 2.81 -2.82
CA HIS A 85 -5.56 2.59 -1.92
C HIS A 85 -5.84 1.11 -1.64
N VAL A 86 -5.55 0.19 -2.58
CA VAL A 86 -5.62 -1.27 -2.35
C VAL A 86 -4.32 -1.96 -2.76
N LEU A 87 -3.85 -2.88 -1.92
CA LEU A 87 -2.82 -3.88 -2.25
C LEU A 87 -3.42 -5.28 -2.17
N ARG A 88 -3.63 -5.89 -3.34
CA ARG A 88 -4.09 -7.28 -3.45
C ARG A 88 -2.91 -8.20 -3.72
N VAL A 89 -2.77 -9.25 -2.91
CA VAL A 89 -1.62 -10.18 -3.02
C VAL A 89 -2.09 -11.63 -3.13
N ASP A 90 -1.72 -12.27 -4.24
CA ASP A 90 -1.90 -13.71 -4.45
C ASP A 90 -0.54 -14.40 -4.67
N GLY A 91 -0.11 -15.18 -3.69
CA GLY A 91 1.25 -15.74 -3.66
C GLY A 91 2.30 -14.63 -3.61
N LYS A 92 2.99 -14.41 -4.73
CA LYS A 92 3.99 -13.33 -4.92
C LYS A 92 3.52 -12.23 -5.89
N VAL A 93 2.38 -12.42 -6.52
CA VAL A 93 1.81 -11.47 -7.49
C VAL A 93 1.12 -10.38 -6.69
N VAL A 94 1.50 -9.12 -6.93
CA VAL A 94 0.94 -7.95 -6.27
C VAL A 94 0.19 -7.10 -7.30
N VAL A 95 -1.05 -6.73 -6.98
CA VAL A 95 -1.82 -5.74 -7.71
C VAL A 95 -2.01 -4.54 -6.81
N ALA A 96 -1.45 -3.40 -7.19
CA ALA A 96 -1.66 -2.12 -6.52
C ALA A 96 -2.74 -1.34 -7.27
N GLU A 97 -3.81 -0.94 -6.60
CA GLU A 97 -4.85 -0.08 -7.17
C GLU A 97 -4.65 1.35 -6.67
N THR A 98 -4.74 2.31 -7.59
CA THR A 98 -4.44 3.72 -7.38
C THR A 98 -5.55 4.62 -7.92
N ASP A 99 -5.53 5.88 -7.52
CA ASP A 99 -6.45 6.91 -8.02
C ASP A 99 -5.82 7.74 -9.17
N PHE A 100 -4.75 7.24 -9.80
CA PHE A 100 -4.06 7.95 -10.88
C PHE A 100 -4.72 7.70 -12.23
N PRO A 101 -4.80 8.72 -13.10
CA PRO A 101 -5.28 8.55 -14.47
C PRO A 101 -4.26 7.82 -15.36
N ALA A 102 -4.75 7.14 -16.40
CA ALA A 102 -3.99 6.51 -17.48
C ALA A 102 -3.21 7.48 -18.41
N ASP A 103 -2.47 8.46 -17.87
CA ASP A 103 -1.64 9.38 -18.64
C ASP A 103 -0.13 9.15 -18.42
N ASP A 104 0.70 9.99 -19.05
CA ASP A 104 2.16 9.85 -18.97
C ASP A 104 2.67 9.95 -17.51
N GLN A 105 2.04 10.79 -16.68
CA GLN A 105 2.43 10.95 -15.27
C GLN A 105 1.96 9.75 -14.43
N GLY A 106 0.75 9.24 -14.68
CA GLY A 106 0.25 8.02 -14.06
C GLY A 106 1.11 6.81 -14.40
N ALA A 107 1.59 6.70 -15.64
CA ALA A 107 2.53 5.64 -16.05
C ALA A 107 3.87 5.74 -15.33
N GLU A 108 4.46 6.95 -15.23
CA GLU A 108 5.70 7.18 -14.48
C GLU A 108 5.54 6.84 -12.99
N THR A 109 4.43 7.26 -12.39
CA THR A 109 4.10 6.96 -10.99
C THR A 109 3.88 5.45 -10.79
N GLY A 110 3.25 4.79 -11.74
CA GLY A 110 3.09 3.34 -11.77
C GLY A 110 4.43 2.60 -11.73
N ARG A 111 5.43 3.09 -12.47
CA ARG A 111 6.78 2.51 -12.45
C ARG A 111 7.48 2.67 -11.10
N LEU A 112 7.32 3.81 -10.43
CA LEU A 112 7.85 4.01 -9.07
C LEU A 112 7.23 3.02 -8.08
N ILE A 113 5.92 2.80 -8.16
CA ILE A 113 5.20 1.81 -7.34
C ILE A 113 5.67 0.39 -7.66
N CYS A 114 5.88 0.06 -8.94
CA CYS A 114 6.47 -1.21 -9.35
C CYS A 114 7.86 -1.43 -8.71
N GLY A 115 8.70 -0.40 -8.65
CA GLY A 115 9.99 -0.48 -7.97
C GLY A 115 9.87 -0.91 -6.50
N ALA A 116 8.92 -0.32 -5.75
CA ALA A 116 8.64 -0.73 -4.37
C ALA A 116 8.15 -2.19 -4.29
N ILE A 117 7.28 -2.62 -5.20
CA ILE A 117 6.79 -4.01 -5.28
C ILE A 117 7.95 -4.99 -5.49
N ILE A 118 8.84 -4.71 -6.44
CA ILE A 118 9.95 -5.60 -6.76
C ILE A 118 10.95 -5.68 -5.60
N ARG A 119 11.32 -4.55 -4.98
CA ARG A 119 12.24 -4.54 -3.82
C ARG A 119 11.67 -5.26 -2.61
N ALA A 120 10.36 -5.18 -2.40
CA ALA A 120 9.66 -5.95 -1.35
C ALA A 120 9.65 -7.47 -1.60
N GLY A 121 9.96 -7.91 -2.84
CA GLY A 121 10.03 -9.31 -3.25
C GLY A 121 8.79 -9.81 -4.01
N GLY A 122 8.01 -8.89 -4.60
CA GLY A 122 6.93 -9.22 -5.53
C GLY A 122 7.45 -9.89 -6.81
N ASP A 123 6.55 -10.58 -7.51
CA ASP A 123 6.86 -11.25 -8.77
C ASP A 123 6.71 -10.27 -9.93
N ALA A 124 7.83 -9.86 -10.53
CA ALA A 124 7.82 -9.02 -11.72
C ALA A 124 7.03 -9.67 -12.87
N ALA A 125 7.02 -10.99 -13.02
CA ALA A 125 6.34 -11.62 -14.15
C ALA A 125 4.80 -11.57 -14.08
N GLY A 126 4.22 -11.05 -13.00
CA GLY A 126 2.76 -10.95 -12.86
C GLY A 126 2.23 -9.79 -12.03
N SER A 127 3.09 -8.96 -11.43
CA SER A 127 2.63 -7.82 -10.63
C SER A 127 2.33 -6.61 -11.52
N GLN A 128 1.35 -5.80 -11.13
CA GLN A 128 0.88 -4.67 -11.92
C GLN A 128 0.36 -3.53 -11.03
N VAL A 129 0.36 -2.33 -11.58
CA VAL A 129 -0.24 -1.13 -10.97
C VAL A 129 -1.41 -0.68 -11.82
N LEU A 130 -2.57 -0.50 -11.17
CA LEU A 130 -3.83 -0.12 -11.78
C LEU A 130 -4.21 1.33 -11.45
N GLY A 131 -4.81 2.02 -12.41
CA GLY A 131 -5.34 3.38 -12.27
C GLY A 131 -6.79 3.43 -11.80
N GLU A 132 -7.36 4.64 -11.81
CA GLU A 132 -8.70 4.95 -11.26
C GLU A 132 -9.82 4.09 -11.88
N ASP A 133 -9.76 3.80 -13.18
CA ASP A 133 -10.76 3.00 -13.92
C ASP A 133 -10.33 1.53 -14.09
N GLY A 134 -9.30 1.09 -13.36
CA GLY A 134 -8.72 -0.26 -13.46
C GLY A 134 -7.89 -0.49 -14.72
N GLU A 135 -7.51 0.57 -15.43
CA GLU A 135 -6.49 0.53 -16.47
C GLU A 135 -5.14 0.07 -15.90
N VAL A 136 -4.30 -0.52 -16.75
CA VAL A 136 -2.91 -0.81 -16.35
C VAL A 136 -2.09 0.45 -16.56
N LEU A 137 -1.55 0.99 -15.47
CA LEU A 137 -0.57 2.08 -15.52
C LEU A 137 0.84 1.53 -15.79
N ALA A 138 1.16 0.40 -15.17
CA ALA A 138 2.42 -0.30 -15.37
C ALA A 138 2.27 -1.81 -15.13
N ASP A 139 2.86 -2.61 -16.03
CA ASP A 139 3.24 -3.98 -15.77
C ASP A 139 4.64 -3.97 -15.15
N CYS A 140 4.81 -4.56 -13.97
CA CYS A 140 6.07 -4.42 -13.25
C CYS A 140 7.18 -5.27 -13.86
N GLU A 141 8.34 -4.69 -14.07
CA GLU A 141 9.53 -5.39 -14.56
C GLU A 141 10.63 -5.42 -13.50
N ALA A 142 11.57 -6.36 -13.64
CA ALA A 142 12.68 -6.47 -12.69
C ALA A 142 13.54 -5.19 -12.65
N GLU A 143 13.62 -4.45 -13.77
CA GLU A 143 14.35 -3.20 -13.87
C GLU A 143 13.69 -2.03 -13.12
N ASP A 144 12.40 -2.13 -12.79
CA ASP A 144 11.73 -1.08 -12.03
C ASP A 144 12.26 -0.93 -10.61
N ALA A 145 12.92 -1.96 -10.06
CA ALA A 145 13.59 -1.89 -8.77
C ALA A 145 14.64 -0.77 -8.71
N ASP A 146 15.24 -0.47 -9.87
CA ASP A 146 16.26 0.55 -10.09
C ASP A 146 15.70 1.77 -10.85
N PHE A 147 14.37 1.87 -11.02
CA PHE A 147 13.75 3.05 -11.64
C PHE A 147 14.07 4.27 -10.76
N PRO A 148 14.66 5.32 -11.36
CA PRO A 148 15.21 6.44 -10.62
C PRO A 148 14.13 7.18 -9.84
#